data_AF-A0A2V6I672-F1
#
_entry.id   AF-A0A2V6I672-F1
#
_cell.length_a   1.000
_cell.length_b   1.000
_cell.length_c   1.000
_cell.angle_alpha   90.00
_cell.angle_beta   90.00
_cell.angle_gamma   90.00
#
_symmetry.space_group_name_H-M   'P 1'
#
loop_
_entity.id
_entity.type
_entity.pdbx_description
1 polymer ?
#
loop_
_entity_poly.entity_id
_entity_poly.type
_entity_poly.pdbx_seq_one_letter_code
_entity_poly.pdbx_strand_id
1 'polypeptide(L)'
;NSLLDPIFKKLREQSGHELIPRQGGIVRLYKVLRRKGRTALLVDLTLHPKMPSVAIDCFGLKTSVTSAHAWLNEQTGAPIIPAHTEPLANGRYRLVFHPKIETAGRSHQQIAQACWNSFEPYVRKNPAPWLWMYKHWRYKPATADRPYPFYARTHGRFDKQISAAKLVSART
;
A
#
# COMPACT_ATOMS: atom_id res chain seq x y z
N ASN A 1 -1.40 -12.08 19.52
CA ASN A 1 -1.50 -13.33 20.28
C ASN A 1 -0.34 -14.20 19.83
N SER A 2 0.67 -14.40 20.68
CA SER A 2 1.91 -15.12 20.34
C SER A 2 1.68 -16.58 19.96
N LEU A 3 0.58 -17.18 20.41
CA LEU A 3 0.21 -18.55 20.08
C LEU A 3 -0.22 -18.71 18.60
N LEU A 4 -0.61 -17.61 17.94
CA LEU A 4 -1.00 -17.63 16.52
C LEU A 4 0.19 -17.43 15.58
N ASP A 5 1.31 -16.89 16.06
CA ASP A 5 2.46 -16.57 15.23
C ASP A 5 3.05 -17.81 14.53
N PRO A 6 3.24 -18.96 15.21
CA PRO A 6 3.73 -20.19 14.55
C PRO A 6 2.77 -20.71 13.48
N ILE A 7 1.46 -20.59 13.71
CA ILE A 7 0.43 -21.04 12.76
C ILE A 7 0.51 -20.20 11.48
N PHE A 8 0.52 -18.87 11.62
CA PHE A 8 0.61 -17.96 10.48
C PHE A 8 1.95 -18.06 9.75
N LYS A 9 3.04 -18.29 10.47
CA LYS A 9 4.35 -18.52 9.87
C LYS A 9 4.32 -19.79 9.01
N LYS A 10 3.88 -20.92 9.57
CA LYS A 10 3.77 -22.19 8.84
C LYS A 10 2.94 -22.05 7.56
N LEU A 11 1.75 -21.43 7.64
CA LEU A 11 0.88 -21.23 6.49
C LEU A 11 1.50 -20.33 5.40
N ARG A 12 2.23 -19.29 5.78
CA ARG A 12 2.86 -18.37 4.81
C ARG A 12 4.09 -18.97 4.15
N GLU A 13 4.87 -19.76 4.89
CA GLU A 13 6.12 -20.34 4.40
C GLU A 13 5.91 -21.63 3.58
N GLN A 14 4.72 -22.24 3.64
CA GLN A 14 4.34 -23.41 2.83
C GLN A 14 4.53 -23.24 1.32
N SER A 15 4.46 -22.00 0.83
CA SER A 15 4.61 -21.67 -0.60
C SER A 15 6.03 -21.19 -0.96
N GLY A 16 7.00 -21.37 -0.07
CA GLY A 16 8.39 -20.94 -0.26
C GLY A 16 8.64 -19.45 0.01
N HIS A 17 7.65 -18.71 0.51
CA HIS A 17 7.85 -17.35 1.00
C HIS A 17 8.59 -17.36 2.34
N GLU A 18 9.39 -16.34 2.62
CA GLU A 18 9.93 -16.08 3.95
C GLU A 18 9.11 -14.96 4.61
N LEU A 19 8.62 -15.19 5.83
CA LEU A 19 7.88 -14.16 6.56
C LEU A 19 8.85 -13.17 7.21
N ILE A 20 8.86 -11.93 6.72
CA ILE A 20 9.62 -10.83 7.34
C ILE A 20 8.75 -10.13 8.39
N PRO A 21 9.14 -10.13 9.69
CA PRO A 21 8.46 -9.36 10.72
C PRO A 21 8.47 -7.86 10.40
N ARG A 22 7.44 -7.15 10.86
CA ARG A 22 7.31 -5.70 10.64
C ARG A 22 8.46 -4.91 11.28
N GLN A 23 8.89 -5.30 12.48
CA GLN A 23 9.98 -4.62 13.20
C GLN A 23 11.31 -4.85 12.46
N GLY A 24 11.95 -3.77 12.02
CA GLY A 24 13.15 -3.86 11.17
C GLY A 24 12.89 -4.46 9.78
N GLY A 25 11.62 -4.65 9.39
CA GLY A 25 11.26 -5.35 8.16
C GLY A 25 11.78 -4.66 6.90
N ILE A 26 11.77 -3.32 6.87
CA ILE A 26 12.24 -2.54 5.72
C ILE A 26 13.72 -2.80 5.38
N VAL A 27 14.57 -2.92 6.40
CA VAL A 27 16.01 -3.21 6.22
C VAL A 27 16.22 -4.62 5.67
N ARG A 28 15.41 -5.58 6.12
CA ARG A 28 15.45 -6.96 5.61
C ARG A 28 14.99 -7.02 4.15
N LEU A 29 13.89 -6.36 3.81
CA LEU A 29 13.40 -6.23 2.44
C LEU A 29 14.46 -5.61 1.52
N TYR A 30 15.10 -4.52 1.97
CA TYR A 30 16.21 -3.90 1.25
C TYR A 30 17.37 -4.88 0.98
N LYS A 31 17.82 -5.62 2.01
CA LYS A 31 18.89 -6.61 1.87
C LYS A 31 18.53 -7.72 0.89
N VAL A 32 17.28 -8.20 0.90
CA VAL A 32 16.78 -9.21 -0.06
C VAL A 32 16.86 -8.67 -1.49
N LEU A 33 16.38 -7.46 -1.73
CA LEU A 33 16.42 -6.84 -3.06
C LEU A 33 17.86 -6.57 -3.54
N ARG A 34 18.77 -6.14 -2.66
CA ARG A 34 20.20 -5.96 -3.00
C ARG A 34 20.88 -7.26 -3.39
N ARG A 35 20.40 -8.41 -2.91
CA ARG A 35 20.84 -9.75 -3.29
C ARG A 35 20.11 -10.29 -4.54
N LYS A 36 19.42 -9.43 -5.29
CA LYS A 36 18.60 -9.78 -6.46
C LYS A 36 17.45 -10.74 -6.14
N GLY A 37 17.01 -10.79 -4.88
CA GLY A 37 15.81 -11.50 -4.44
C GLY A 37 14.52 -10.76 -4.83
N ARG A 38 13.39 -11.30 -4.39
CA ARG A 38 12.04 -10.77 -4.67
C ARG A 38 11.34 -10.51 -3.35
N THR A 39 10.54 -9.46 -3.28
CA THR A 39 9.75 -9.11 -2.10
C THR A 39 8.32 -8.79 -2.49
N ALA A 40 7.39 -8.99 -1.56
CA ALA A 40 5.99 -8.63 -1.72
C ALA A 40 5.53 -7.79 -0.52
N LEU A 41 4.72 -6.77 -0.77
CA LEU A 41 4.17 -5.89 0.25
C LEU A 41 2.68 -5.67 0.00
N LEU A 42 1.88 -5.68 1.07
CA LEU A 42 0.52 -5.15 1.03
C LEU A 42 0.57 -3.63 1.18
N VAL A 43 0.00 -2.90 0.22
CA VAL A 43 0.09 -1.43 0.12
C VAL A 43 -1.27 -0.73 0.20
N ASP A 44 -2.35 -1.50 0.33
CA ASP A 44 -3.75 -1.04 0.38
C ASP A 44 -4.26 -0.75 1.80
N LEU A 45 -3.38 -0.83 2.81
CA LEU A 45 -3.74 -0.58 4.21
C LEU A 45 -3.35 0.81 4.69
N THR A 46 -4.18 1.35 5.58
CA THR A 46 -3.91 2.64 6.21
C THR A 46 -2.76 2.56 7.22
N LEU A 47 -1.77 3.44 7.08
CA LEU A 47 -0.73 3.64 8.07
C LEU A 47 -0.99 4.89 8.92
N HIS A 48 -0.47 4.86 10.15
CA HIS A 48 -0.47 6.06 10.98
C HIS A 48 0.44 7.12 10.34
N PRO A 49 0.02 8.41 10.22
CA PRO A 49 0.82 9.50 9.64
C PRO A 49 2.15 9.82 10.37
N LYS A 50 2.48 9.09 11.44
CA LYS A 50 3.77 9.18 12.12
C LYS A 50 4.80 8.20 11.54
N MET A 51 4.32 7.15 10.88
CA MET A 51 5.12 6.16 10.16
C MET A 51 5.47 6.69 8.76
N PRO A 52 6.50 6.12 8.09
CA PRO A 52 6.80 6.39 6.69
C PRO A 52 5.58 6.09 5.79
N SER A 53 4.82 7.13 5.50
CA SER A 53 3.53 7.07 4.82
C SER A 53 3.32 8.33 3.97
N VAL A 54 2.48 8.21 2.97
CA VAL A 54 2.12 9.27 2.02
C VAL A 54 0.60 9.32 1.87
N ALA A 55 0.07 10.51 1.57
CA ALA A 55 -1.34 10.69 1.28
C ALA A 55 -1.62 10.41 -0.21
N ILE A 56 -2.58 9.54 -0.49
CA ILE A 56 -3.05 9.23 -1.85
C ILE A 56 -4.56 9.44 -1.94
N ASP A 57 -5.07 9.61 -3.16
CA ASP A 57 -6.49 9.52 -3.48
C ASP A 57 -6.90 8.05 -3.61
N CYS A 58 -7.96 7.68 -2.89
CA CYS A 58 -8.54 6.35 -2.82
C CYS A 58 -10.06 6.50 -2.89
N PHE A 59 -10.65 6.09 -4.01
CA PHE A 59 -12.05 6.32 -4.35
C PHE A 59 -12.49 7.80 -4.23
N GLY A 60 -11.58 8.72 -4.52
CA GLY A 60 -11.83 10.17 -4.40
C GLY A 60 -11.82 10.71 -2.97
N LEU A 61 -11.36 9.93 -2.00
CA LEU A 61 -11.04 10.38 -0.64
C LEU A 61 -9.53 10.22 -0.40
N LYS A 62 -8.93 11.16 0.33
CA LYS A 62 -7.54 11.01 0.78
C LYS A 62 -7.41 9.90 1.82
N THR A 63 -6.38 9.07 1.70
CA THR A 63 -5.97 8.09 2.73
C THR A 63 -4.44 8.04 2.88
N SER A 64 -3.95 7.59 4.03
CA SER A 64 -2.51 7.50 4.34
C SER A 64 -2.01 6.07 4.14
N VAL A 65 -1.15 5.84 3.16
CA VAL A 65 -0.62 4.50 2.81
C VAL A 65 0.89 4.45 2.96
N THR A 66 1.46 3.24 2.93
CA THR A 66 2.91 3.07 3.00
C THR A 66 3.64 3.61 1.77
N SER A 67 4.78 4.27 1.98
CA SER A 67 5.73 4.62 0.92
C SER A 67 6.87 3.61 0.77
N ALA A 68 6.84 2.48 1.50
CA ALA A 68 7.94 1.53 1.59
C ALA A 68 8.35 0.96 0.22
N HIS A 69 7.40 0.66 -0.65
CA HIS A 69 7.69 0.13 -1.99
C HIS A 69 8.40 1.17 -2.87
N ALA A 70 8.01 2.44 -2.79
CA ALA A 70 8.67 3.53 -3.51
C ALA A 70 10.08 3.77 -2.99
N TRP A 71 10.27 3.78 -1.67
CA TRP A 71 11.59 3.87 -1.06
C TRP A 71 12.48 2.69 -1.46
N LEU A 72 11.97 1.45 -1.42
CA LEU A 72 12.75 0.28 -1.84
C LEU A 72 13.17 0.37 -3.32
N ASN A 73 12.28 0.84 -4.20
CA ASN A 73 12.62 1.09 -5.61
C ASN A 73 13.73 2.12 -5.75
N GLU A 74 13.63 3.28 -5.09
CA GLU A 74 14.66 4.33 -5.11
C GLU A 74 16.02 3.80 -4.64
N GLN A 75 16.05 3.01 -3.57
CA GLN A 75 17.30 2.53 -2.97
C GLN A 75 17.95 1.36 -3.70
N THR A 76 17.19 0.62 -4.51
CA THR A 76 17.66 -0.65 -5.10
C THR A 76 17.55 -0.71 -6.62
N GLY A 77 16.77 0.18 -7.24
CA GLY A 77 16.39 0.10 -8.65
C GLY A 77 15.41 -1.03 -8.97
N ALA A 78 14.94 -1.80 -7.98
CA ALA A 78 14.06 -2.94 -8.22
C ALA A 78 12.70 -2.48 -8.80
N PRO A 79 12.21 -3.11 -9.89
CA PRO A 79 10.96 -2.71 -10.51
C PRO A 79 9.76 -2.98 -9.60
N ILE A 80 8.74 -2.12 -9.68
CA ILE A 80 7.48 -2.29 -8.96
C ILE A 80 6.44 -2.84 -9.93
N ILE A 81 5.93 -4.04 -9.63
CA ILE A 81 4.85 -4.69 -10.38
C ILE A 81 3.67 -4.86 -9.42
N PRO A 82 2.59 -4.06 -9.56
CA PRO A 82 1.40 -4.22 -8.76
C PRO A 82 0.71 -5.55 -9.10
N ALA A 83 0.06 -6.16 -8.12
CA ALA A 83 -0.72 -7.36 -8.34
C ALA A 83 -1.94 -7.36 -7.42
N HIS A 84 -2.99 -8.06 -7.84
CA HIS A 84 -4.15 -8.32 -7.01
C HIS A 84 -4.65 -9.75 -7.20
N THR A 85 -5.47 -10.22 -6.26
CA THR A 85 -6.01 -11.57 -6.27
C THR A 85 -7.53 -11.52 -6.45
N GLU A 86 -8.04 -12.26 -7.42
CA GLU A 86 -9.48 -12.45 -7.66
C GLU A 86 -9.92 -13.82 -7.10
N PRO A 87 -10.98 -13.88 -6.28
CA PRO A 87 -11.59 -15.16 -5.92
C PRO A 87 -12.32 -15.76 -7.13
N LEU A 88 -12.21 -17.08 -7.29
CA LEU A 88 -12.91 -17.87 -8.30
C LEU A 88 -13.81 -18.89 -7.62
N ALA A 89 -14.70 -19.51 -8.40
CA ALA A 89 -15.51 -20.64 -7.94
C ALA A 89 -14.64 -21.78 -7.37
N ASN A 90 -15.21 -22.51 -6.40
CA ASN A 90 -14.61 -23.67 -5.76
C ASN A 90 -13.32 -23.37 -4.99
N GLY A 91 -13.24 -22.20 -4.33
CA GLY A 91 -12.11 -21.84 -3.45
C GLY A 91 -10.80 -21.58 -4.18
N ARG A 92 -10.84 -21.42 -5.51
CA ARG A 92 -9.66 -21.07 -6.31
C ARG A 92 -9.44 -19.56 -6.32
N TYR A 93 -8.23 -19.17 -6.68
CA TYR A 93 -7.86 -17.76 -6.79
C TYR A 93 -7.05 -17.53 -8.07
N ARG A 94 -7.19 -16.35 -8.67
CA ARG A 94 -6.36 -15.87 -9.77
C ARG A 94 -5.51 -14.71 -9.27
N LEU A 95 -4.19 -14.83 -9.39
CA LEU A 95 -3.27 -13.71 -9.18
C LEU A 95 -3.07 -12.99 -10.51
N VAL A 96 -3.37 -11.70 -10.55
CA VAL A 96 -3.26 -10.86 -11.73
C VAL A 96 -2.15 -9.83 -11.50
N PHE A 97 -1.11 -9.89 -12.32
CA PHE A 97 -0.03 -8.90 -12.34
C PHE A 97 -0.36 -7.78 -13.32
N HIS A 98 -0.11 -6.55 -12.89
CA HIS A 98 -0.34 -5.34 -13.68
C HIS A 98 0.94 -4.88 -14.36
N PRO A 99 0.85 -3.96 -15.34
CA PRO A 99 2.04 -3.33 -15.91
C PRO A 99 2.94 -2.73 -14.83
N LYS A 100 4.25 -2.82 -15.06
CA LYS A 100 5.28 -2.22 -14.21
C LYS A 100 5.00 -0.72 -14.04
N ILE A 101 5.09 -0.21 -12.82
CA ILE A 101 4.97 1.22 -12.56
C ILE A 101 6.24 1.93 -13.05
N GLU A 102 6.08 2.94 -13.89
CA GLU A 102 7.17 3.86 -14.22
C GLU A 102 7.45 4.78 -13.02
N THR A 103 8.71 4.79 -12.55
CA THR A 103 9.12 5.50 -11.33
C THR A 103 10.08 6.66 -11.58
N ALA A 104 10.66 6.76 -12.78
CA ALA A 104 11.63 7.81 -13.10
C ALA A 104 11.02 9.20 -12.90
N GLY A 105 11.73 10.05 -12.14
CA GLY A 105 11.31 11.42 -11.83
C GLY A 105 10.09 11.55 -10.92
N ARG A 106 9.51 10.44 -10.43
CA ARG A 106 8.31 10.48 -9.58
C ARG A 106 8.68 10.48 -8.10
N SER A 107 7.98 11.31 -7.34
CA SER A 107 8.02 11.26 -5.87
C SER A 107 7.46 9.94 -5.32
N HIS A 108 7.78 9.62 -4.07
CA HIS A 108 7.22 8.42 -3.41
C HIS A 108 5.70 8.43 -3.34
N GLN A 109 5.09 9.61 -3.23
CA GLN A 109 3.64 9.77 -3.24
C GLN A 109 3.05 9.44 -4.61
N GLN A 110 3.64 9.93 -5.71
CA GLN A 110 3.18 9.65 -7.07
C GLN A 110 3.32 8.16 -7.41
N ILE A 111 4.39 7.50 -6.95
CA ILE A 111 4.56 6.05 -7.13
C ILE A 111 3.48 5.27 -6.37
N ALA A 112 3.21 5.63 -5.11
CA ALA A 112 2.15 5.01 -4.32
C ALA A 112 0.76 5.24 -4.95
N GLN A 113 0.50 6.44 -5.45
CA GLN A 113 -0.72 6.76 -6.18
C GLN A 113 -0.85 5.92 -7.46
N ALA A 114 0.22 5.75 -8.22
CA ALA A 114 0.20 4.95 -9.44
C ALA A 114 -0.09 3.46 -9.16
N CYS A 115 0.48 2.90 -8.09
CA CYS A 115 0.13 1.56 -7.62
C CYS A 115 -1.37 1.47 -7.30
N TRP A 116 -1.91 2.42 -6.55
CA TRP A 116 -3.33 2.44 -6.23
C TRP A 116 -4.23 2.61 -7.46
N ASN A 117 -3.88 3.49 -8.38
CA ASN A 117 -4.60 3.72 -9.63
C ASN A 117 -4.67 2.47 -10.51
N SER A 118 -3.66 1.59 -10.44
CA SER A 118 -3.69 0.28 -11.13
C SER A 118 -4.70 -0.70 -10.51
N PHE A 119 -5.01 -0.55 -9.22
CA PHE A 119 -5.86 -1.46 -8.46
C PHE A 119 -7.31 -0.98 -8.33
N GLU A 120 -7.54 0.33 -8.15
CA GLU A 120 -8.86 0.90 -7.92
C GLU A 120 -9.92 0.45 -8.94
N PRO A 121 -9.64 0.39 -10.27
CA PRO A 121 -10.64 -0.05 -11.25
C PRO A 121 -11.18 -1.47 -11.00
N TYR A 122 -10.36 -2.37 -10.46
CA TYR A 122 -10.75 -3.75 -10.19
C TYR A 122 -11.70 -3.84 -9.00
N VAL A 123 -11.43 -3.09 -7.94
CA VAL A 123 -12.34 -2.99 -6.80
C VAL A 123 -13.64 -2.27 -7.20
N ARG A 124 -13.58 -1.26 -8.07
CA ARG A 124 -14.81 -0.64 -8.63
C ARG A 124 -15.66 -1.64 -9.41
N LYS A 125 -15.02 -2.51 -10.20
CA LYS A 125 -15.69 -3.53 -11.01
C LYS A 125 -16.32 -4.63 -10.15
N ASN A 126 -15.61 -5.09 -9.12
CA ASN A 126 -16.11 -6.07 -8.17
C ASN A 126 -15.66 -5.70 -6.75
N PRO A 127 -16.50 -4.98 -5.98
CA PRO A 127 -16.11 -4.50 -4.67
C PRO A 127 -16.08 -5.62 -3.63
N ALA A 128 -16.88 -6.67 -3.78
CA ALA A 128 -17.11 -7.68 -2.75
C ALA A 128 -15.84 -8.32 -2.13
N PRO A 129 -14.76 -8.62 -2.90
CA PRO A 129 -13.58 -9.28 -2.36
C PRO A 129 -12.68 -8.38 -1.52
N TRP A 130 -12.80 -7.05 -1.63
CA TRP A 130 -11.94 -6.16 -0.84
C TRP A 130 -12.39 -6.16 0.62
N LEU A 131 -11.43 -6.11 1.55
CA LEU A 131 -11.70 -6.25 2.98
C LEU A 131 -12.30 -4.97 3.57
N TRP A 132 -13.57 -4.69 3.25
CA TRP A 132 -14.31 -3.48 3.66
C TRP A 132 -14.47 -3.30 5.17
N MET A 133 -14.35 -4.39 5.95
CA MET A 133 -14.33 -4.33 7.41
C MET A 133 -13.13 -3.54 7.95
N TYR A 134 -12.07 -3.34 7.14
CA TYR A 134 -10.93 -2.54 7.52
C TYR A 134 -11.26 -1.04 7.42
N LYS A 135 -10.83 -0.28 8.43
CA LYS A 135 -10.97 1.19 8.44
C LYS A 135 -10.00 1.83 7.43
N HIS A 136 -10.32 1.80 6.14
CA HIS A 136 -9.47 2.31 5.05
C HIS A 136 -9.22 3.82 5.08
N TRP A 137 -10.09 4.58 5.74
CA TRP A 137 -10.01 6.04 5.88
C TRP A 137 -9.96 6.48 7.36
N ARG A 138 -9.01 5.95 8.14
CA ARG A 138 -8.86 6.35 9.56
C ARG A 138 -8.56 7.84 9.75
N TYR A 139 -7.97 8.47 8.73
CA TYR A 139 -7.57 9.87 8.77
C TYR A 139 -8.29 10.64 7.67
N LYS A 140 -8.77 11.84 8.00
CA LYS A 140 -9.38 12.77 7.05
C LYS A 140 -8.68 14.14 7.09
N PRO A 141 -8.70 14.91 5.99
CA PRO A 141 -8.25 16.29 5.99
C PRO A 141 -9.06 17.13 6.99
N ALA A 142 -8.45 18.18 7.54
CA ALA A 142 -9.14 19.15 8.38
C ALA A 142 -10.31 19.83 7.64
N THR A 143 -10.09 20.19 6.37
CA THR A 143 -11.10 20.71 5.45
C THR A 143 -11.40 19.64 4.40
N ALA A 144 -12.36 18.77 4.71
CA ALA A 144 -12.77 17.70 3.80
C ALA A 144 -13.95 18.15 2.93
N ASP A 145 -13.77 18.09 1.60
CA ASP A 145 -14.79 18.51 0.63
C ASP A 145 -15.85 17.43 0.36
N ARG A 146 -15.65 16.23 0.94
CA ARG A 146 -16.53 15.06 0.80
C ARG A 146 -16.76 14.40 2.16
N PRO A 147 -17.90 13.72 2.36
CA PRO A 147 -18.15 12.98 3.58
C PRO A 147 -17.14 11.83 3.74
N TYR A 148 -16.58 11.72 4.94
CA TYR A 148 -15.74 10.60 5.34
C TYR A 148 -16.54 9.65 6.24
N PRO A 149 -16.14 8.36 6.35
CA PRO A 149 -16.74 7.44 7.31
C PRO A 149 -16.69 7.98 8.74
N PHE A 150 -17.69 7.62 9.56
CA PHE A 150 -17.86 8.13 10.93
C PHE A 150 -16.63 7.94 11.85
N TYR A 151 -15.78 6.95 11.56
CA TYR A 151 -14.57 6.65 12.34
C TYR A 151 -13.35 7.50 11.95
N ALA A 152 -13.44 8.33 10.90
CA ALA A 152 -12.33 9.12 10.40
C ALA A 152 -12.05 10.32 11.31
N ARG A 153 -10.78 10.51 11.68
CA ARG A 153 -10.33 11.62 12.52
C ARG A 153 -9.33 12.52 11.79
N THR A 154 -9.26 13.79 12.17
CA THR A 154 -8.22 14.70 11.67
C THR A 154 -6.86 14.37 12.30
N HIS A 155 -5.77 14.72 11.62
CA HIS A 155 -4.42 14.55 12.17
C HIS A 155 -3.42 15.46 11.45
N GLY A 156 -2.78 16.39 12.17
CA GLY A 156 -1.94 17.43 11.54
C GLY A 156 -0.81 16.93 10.63
N ARG A 157 -0.19 15.76 10.92
CA ARG A 157 0.80 15.17 9.97
C ARG A 157 0.16 14.67 8.66
N PHE A 158 -1.09 14.24 8.70
CA PHE A 158 -1.82 13.85 7.49
C PHE A 158 -2.14 15.07 6.64
N ASP A 159 -2.56 16.19 7.25
CA ASP A 159 -2.75 17.46 6.55
C ASP A 159 -1.45 17.93 5.89
N LYS A 160 -0.31 17.84 6.59
CA LYS A 160 1.01 18.13 6.02
C LYS A 160 1.35 17.22 4.83
N GLN A 161 1.04 15.92 4.91
CA GLN A 161 1.22 15.00 3.78
C GLN A 161 0.39 15.40 2.57
N ILE A 162 -0.87 15.82 2.77
CA ILE A 162 -1.76 16.29 1.71
C ILE A 162 -1.22 17.57 1.07
N SER A 163 -0.79 18.55 1.88
CA SER A 163 -0.21 19.80 1.37
C SER A 163 1.07 19.56 0.57
N ALA A 164 1.94 18.66 1.05
CA ALA A 164 3.14 18.25 0.32
C ALA A 164 2.80 17.60 -1.03
N ALA A 165 1.78 16.73 -1.07
CA ALA A 165 1.33 16.10 -2.31
C ALA A 165 0.79 17.13 -3.33
N LYS A 166 0.04 18.15 -2.88
CA LYS A 166 -0.43 19.25 -3.74
C LYS A 166 0.72 20.05 -4.35
N LEU A 167 1.74 20.36 -3.55
CA LEU A 167 2.93 21.09 -4.03
C LEU A 167 3.71 20.31 -5.09
N VAL A 168 3.82 18.98 -4.94
CA VAL A 168 4.45 18.13 -5.96
C VAL A 168 3.63 18.14 -7.25
N SER A 169 2.30 17.99 -7.15
CA SER A 169 1.42 18.01 -8.32
C SER A 169 1.43 19.34 -9.07
N ALA A 170 1.69 20.46 -8.40
CA ALA A 170 1.72 21.80 -9.01
C ALA A 170 3.04 22.13 -9.73
N ARG A 171 4.08 21.29 -9.58
CA ARG A 171 5.42 21.50 -10.17
C ARG A 171 5.71 20.60 -11.38
N THR A 172 4.77 19.72 -11.73
CA THR A 172 4.77 18.84 -12.91
C THR A 172 3.67 19.28 -13.85
#